data_AF-A0A1F7AD61-F1
#
_entry.id   AF-A0A1F7AD61-F1
#
_cell.length_a   1.000
_cell.length_b   1.000
_cell.length_c   1.000
_cell.angle_alpha   90.00
_cell.angle_beta   90.00
_cell.angle_gamma   90.00
#
_symmetry.space_group_name_H-M   'P 1'
#
loop_
_entity.id
_entity.type
_entity.pdbx_description
1 polymer ?
#
loop_
_entity_poly.entity_id
_entity_poly.type
_entity_poly.pdbx_seq_one_letter_code
_entity_poly.pdbx_strand_id
1 'polypeptide(L)'
;MPDESINNLIQPEPTSVSAEMPSPVETTTPSTFTPTEPVAPPPDPLPSEYSGQALSKGGGTDIRSLLAKALAKIQFRKQAKLEKIMVLARSKGQVTNDDAQKLLRVSDATATRYLSELVKNGRLRVEGRTSGRRYLPVQ
;
A
#
# COMPACT_ATOMS: atom_id res chain seq x y z
N MET A 1 -15.33 -18.90 71.01
CA MET A 1 -16.13 -20.08 70.63
C MET A 1 -17.55 -19.59 70.40
N PRO A 2 -18.26 -19.91 69.31
CA PRO A 2 -17.87 -20.68 68.12
C PRO A 2 -18.30 -19.96 66.79
N ASP A 3 -17.59 -20.20 65.69
CA ASP A 3 -17.99 -21.02 64.51
C ASP A 3 -18.70 -20.22 63.40
N GLU A 4 -18.06 -20.16 62.22
CA GLU A 4 -18.57 -20.76 60.97
C GLU A 4 -19.56 -19.82 60.25
N SER A 5 -19.53 -19.60 58.94
CA SER A 5 -19.11 -20.46 57.85
C SER A 5 -18.80 -19.58 56.63
N ILE A 6 -17.76 -19.99 55.92
CA ILE A 6 -17.61 -19.80 54.48
C ILE A 6 -18.82 -20.47 53.80
N ASN A 7 -19.67 -19.71 53.13
CA ASN A 7 -20.39 -20.16 51.93
C ASN A 7 -21.27 -19.03 51.39
N ASN A 8 -21.05 -18.62 50.14
CA ASN A 8 -21.85 -19.27 49.11
C ASN A 8 -21.20 -19.13 47.73
N LEU A 9 -20.73 -20.28 47.26
CA LEU A 9 -20.38 -20.60 45.90
C LEU A 9 -21.65 -20.56 45.05
N ILE A 10 -21.82 -19.54 44.20
CA ILE A 10 -22.79 -19.62 43.10
C ILE A 10 -22.09 -19.12 41.83
N GLN A 11 -21.37 -20.04 41.20
CA GLN A 11 -21.34 -20.10 39.74
C GLN A 11 -22.76 -20.32 39.23
N PRO A 12 -23.11 -19.69 38.12
CA PRO A 12 -23.79 -20.47 37.09
C PRO A 12 -22.99 -20.43 35.77
N GLU A 13 -22.39 -21.57 35.41
CA GLU A 13 -22.30 -21.95 33.99
C GLU A 13 -23.71 -22.42 33.51
N PRO A 14 -23.89 -22.77 32.23
CA PRO A 14 -24.14 -21.89 31.11
C PRO A 14 -25.59 -22.09 30.62
N THR A 15 -26.39 -21.02 30.51
CA THR A 15 -27.71 -21.16 29.89
C THR A 15 -27.57 -21.18 28.37
N SER A 16 -27.52 -22.40 27.86
CA SER A 16 -27.90 -22.74 26.50
C SER A 16 -29.35 -22.31 26.27
N VAL A 17 -29.56 -21.32 25.41
CA VAL A 17 -30.85 -21.09 24.74
C VAL A 17 -30.57 -20.88 23.26
N SER A 18 -30.91 -21.94 22.54
CA SER A 18 -31.09 -22.02 21.10
C SER A 18 -31.99 -20.88 20.61
N ALA A 19 -31.50 -20.10 19.66
CA ALA A 19 -32.31 -19.25 18.81
C ALA A 19 -31.72 -19.27 17.40
N GLU A 20 -32.40 -20.05 16.57
CA GLU A 20 -32.60 -19.87 15.13
C GLU A 20 -31.37 -19.77 14.21
N MET A 21 -31.05 -20.93 13.63
CA MET A 21 -30.47 -21.04 12.29
C MET A 21 -31.26 -20.18 11.28
N PRO A 22 -30.65 -19.23 10.56
CA PRO A 22 -31.03 -19.03 9.17
C PRO A 22 -30.51 -20.22 8.37
N SER A 23 -31.44 -20.96 7.77
CA SER A 23 -31.21 -22.05 6.83
C SER A 23 -30.07 -21.77 5.86
N PRO A 24 -29.14 -22.71 5.62
CA PRO A 24 -28.34 -22.69 4.42
C PRO A 24 -29.28 -23.04 3.27
N VAL A 25 -29.74 -22.04 2.52
CA VAL A 25 -30.45 -22.28 1.27
C VAL A 25 -29.44 -22.88 0.31
N GLU A 26 -29.64 -24.16 0.04
CA GLU A 26 -28.92 -24.90 -0.97
C GLU A 26 -29.09 -24.25 -2.35
N THR A 27 -28.03 -24.39 -3.14
CA THR A 27 -28.09 -24.51 -4.60
C THR A 27 -28.38 -23.25 -5.40
N THR A 28 -27.31 -22.64 -5.91
CA THR A 28 -27.15 -22.48 -7.36
C THR A 28 -25.68 -22.63 -7.75
N THR A 29 -25.36 -23.82 -8.26
CA THR A 29 -24.43 -24.08 -9.38
C THR A 29 -23.08 -23.34 -9.41
N PRO A 30 -21.94 -24.05 -9.25
CA PRO A 30 -20.73 -23.63 -9.94
C PRO A 30 -20.99 -23.76 -11.44
N SER A 31 -21.18 -22.65 -12.14
CA SER A 31 -20.98 -22.63 -13.58
C SER A 31 -19.52 -22.98 -13.84
N THR A 32 -19.29 -24.26 -14.09
CA THR A 32 -18.18 -24.78 -14.87
C THR A 32 -18.13 -23.99 -16.17
N PHE A 33 -17.30 -22.95 -16.21
CA PHE A 33 -16.81 -22.44 -17.48
C PHE A 33 -16.07 -23.61 -18.12
N THR A 34 -16.68 -24.20 -19.13
CA THR A 34 -15.98 -25.02 -20.11
C THR A 34 -14.78 -24.20 -20.61
N PRO A 35 -13.53 -24.68 -20.47
CA PRO A 35 -12.46 -24.22 -21.32
C PRO A 35 -12.76 -24.74 -22.72
N THR A 36 -13.54 -23.97 -23.46
CA THR A 36 -13.74 -24.19 -24.89
C THR A 36 -12.43 -23.79 -25.57
N GLU A 37 -11.76 -24.81 -26.09
CA GLU A 37 -10.87 -24.77 -27.25
C GLU A 37 -9.42 -24.29 -27.03
N PRO A 38 -8.42 -25.17 -27.22
CA PRO A 38 -7.08 -24.73 -27.59
C PRO A 38 -7.16 -24.25 -29.04
N VAL A 39 -7.57 -23.00 -29.24
CA VAL A 39 -7.32 -22.33 -30.52
C VAL A 39 -5.81 -22.29 -30.68
N ALA A 40 -5.34 -22.95 -31.73
CA ALA A 40 -3.95 -23.09 -32.09
C ALA A 40 -3.19 -21.75 -31.93
N PRO A 41 -1.92 -21.77 -31.48
CA PRO A 41 -1.12 -20.56 -31.49
C PRO A 41 -1.11 -20.00 -32.93
N PRO A 42 -1.42 -18.71 -33.14
CA PRO A 42 -1.11 -18.09 -34.41
C PRO A 42 0.40 -18.27 -34.66
N PRO A 43 0.83 -18.59 -35.89
CA PRO A 43 2.25 -18.73 -36.18
C PRO A 43 2.93 -17.36 -36.01
N ASP A 44 3.74 -17.20 -34.97
CA ASP A 44 4.81 -16.20 -34.94
C ASP A 44 6.05 -16.76 -35.67
N PRO A 45 6.96 -15.95 -36.22
CA PRO A 45 6.82 -14.62 -36.81
C PRO A 45 7.42 -14.58 -38.24
N LEU A 46 6.92 -13.72 -39.13
CA LEU A 46 7.74 -13.30 -40.28
C LEU A 46 8.70 -12.21 -39.80
N PRO A 47 10.03 -12.40 -39.88
CA PRO A 47 10.99 -11.31 -39.74
C PRO A 47 11.05 -10.53 -41.06
N SER A 48 11.53 -9.28 -40.99
CA SER A 48 11.78 -8.33 -42.10
C SER A 48 10.50 -7.70 -42.69
N GLU A 49 10.26 -6.39 -42.70
CA GLU A 49 11.17 -5.25 -42.74
C GLU A 49 10.52 -4.05 -42.02
N TYR A 50 10.86 -3.80 -40.75
CA TYR A 50 10.75 -2.42 -40.26
C TYR A 50 12.01 -1.69 -40.71
N SER A 51 12.03 -1.43 -42.01
CA SER A 51 12.95 -0.53 -42.67
C SER A 51 13.01 0.76 -41.87
N GLY A 52 14.13 0.94 -41.17
CA GLY A 52 14.46 2.22 -40.57
C GLY A 52 14.51 3.23 -41.70
N GLN A 53 13.52 4.13 -41.73
CA GLN A 53 13.68 5.56 -41.97
C GLN A 53 12.33 6.26 -42.12
N ALA A 54 11.97 6.99 -41.06
CA ALA A 54 11.35 8.30 -41.19
C ALA A 54 11.79 9.15 -39.99
N LEU A 55 13.09 9.45 -39.91
CA LEU A 55 13.55 10.62 -39.16
C LEU A 55 13.09 11.85 -39.94
N SER A 56 11.82 12.24 -39.76
CA SER A 56 11.30 13.46 -40.32
C SER A 56 12.03 14.64 -39.67
N LYS A 57 12.75 15.36 -40.53
CA LYS A 57 13.29 16.68 -40.25
C LYS A 57 12.11 17.62 -39.96
N GLY A 58 12.08 18.17 -38.73
CA GLY A 58 11.23 19.30 -38.32
C GLY A 58 10.26 18.96 -37.19
N GLY A 59 10.58 19.37 -35.94
CA GLY A 59 9.66 19.34 -34.78
C GLY A 59 10.09 18.50 -33.57
N GLY A 60 11.27 17.87 -33.59
CA GLY A 60 11.71 16.91 -32.56
C GLY A 60 12.28 17.51 -31.26
N THR A 61 12.47 18.82 -31.18
CA THR A 61 13.02 19.51 -30.00
C THR A 61 11.99 19.69 -28.88
N ASP A 62 10.70 19.75 -29.22
CA ASP A 62 9.66 20.09 -28.25
C ASP A 62 9.17 18.88 -27.45
N ILE A 63 8.97 17.71 -28.07
CA ILE A 63 8.45 16.52 -27.37
C ILE A 63 9.43 16.04 -26.30
N ARG A 64 10.73 15.99 -26.63
CA ARG A 64 11.78 15.61 -25.66
C ARG A 64 11.92 16.64 -24.54
N SER A 65 11.85 17.93 -24.88
CA SER A 65 11.89 19.03 -23.90
C SER A 65 10.67 19.02 -22.97
N LEU A 66 9.47 18.76 -23.51
CA LEU A 66 8.23 18.64 -22.74
C LEU A 66 8.27 17.46 -21.78
N LEU A 67 8.77 16.29 -22.23
CA LEU A 67 8.94 15.13 -21.36
C LEU A 67 9.93 15.44 -20.23
N ALA A 68 11.09 16.03 -20.55
CA ALA A 68 12.07 16.42 -19.55
C ALA A 68 11.48 17.41 -18.51
N LYS A 69 10.73 18.42 -18.96
CA LYS A 69 10.01 19.37 -18.09
C LYS A 69 8.97 18.69 -17.22
N ALA A 70 8.20 17.75 -17.78
CA ALA A 70 7.19 16.99 -17.03
C ALA A 70 7.83 16.13 -15.94
N LEU A 71 8.91 15.41 -16.28
CA LEU A 71 9.67 14.59 -15.32
C LEU A 71 10.27 15.45 -14.20
N ALA A 72 10.89 16.58 -14.55
CA ALA A 72 11.42 17.53 -13.58
C ALA A 72 10.33 18.03 -12.62
N LYS A 73 9.14 18.34 -13.14
CA LYS A 73 7.99 18.77 -12.31
C LYS A 73 7.50 17.67 -11.38
N ILE A 74 7.47 16.41 -11.82
CA ILE A 74 7.10 15.25 -10.99
C ILE A 74 8.13 15.08 -9.86
N GLN A 75 9.42 15.14 -10.19
CA GLN A 75 10.50 15.03 -9.21
C GLN A 75 10.48 16.18 -8.19
N PHE A 76 10.28 17.41 -8.64
CA PHE A 76 10.17 18.57 -7.76
C PHE A 76 9.01 18.42 -6.76
N ARG A 77 7.82 18.03 -7.24
CA ARG A 77 6.66 17.78 -6.36
C ARG A 77 6.95 16.66 -5.37
N LYS A 78 7.65 15.61 -5.80
CA LYS A 78 8.07 14.51 -4.94
C LYS A 78 9.03 15.00 -3.84
N GLN A 79 10.06 15.77 -4.20
CA GLN A 79 11.02 16.33 -3.25
C GLN A 79 10.34 17.27 -2.24
N ALA A 80 9.44 18.15 -2.70
CA ALA A 80 8.69 19.04 -1.80
C ALA A 80 7.85 18.27 -0.77
N LYS A 81 7.28 17.11 -1.13
CA LYS A 81 6.58 16.24 -0.18
C LYS A 81 7.52 15.61 0.84
N LEU A 82 8.68 15.11 0.39
CA LEU A 82 9.71 14.55 1.26
C LEU A 82 10.24 15.60 2.25
N GLU A 83 10.43 16.83 1.79
CA GLU A 83 10.87 17.95 2.62
C GLU A 83 9.85 18.31 3.68
N LYS A 84 8.55 18.35 3.35
CA LYS A 84 7.48 18.56 4.35
C LYS A 84 7.51 17.51 5.46
N ILE A 85 7.69 16.22 5.10
CA ILE A 85 7.84 15.16 6.10
C ILE A 85 9.09 15.42 6.97
N MET A 86 10.21 15.83 6.38
CA MET A 86 11.42 16.13 7.14
C MET A 86 11.23 17.29 8.12
N VAL A 87 10.58 18.37 7.70
CA VAL A 87 10.26 19.51 8.57
C VAL A 87 9.41 19.06 9.74
N LEU A 88 8.38 18.24 9.49
CA LEU A 88 7.56 17.67 10.55
C LEU A 88 8.38 16.77 11.49
N ALA A 89 9.21 15.89 10.95
CA ALA A 89 10.05 14.99 11.72
C ALA A 89 11.04 15.75 12.61
N ARG A 90 11.65 16.84 12.10
CA ARG A 90 12.54 17.72 12.88
C ARG A 90 11.78 18.47 13.96
N SER A 91 10.57 18.95 13.67
CA SER A 91 9.75 19.68 14.64
C SER A 91 9.22 18.80 15.77
N LYS A 92 8.82 17.56 15.48
CA LYS A 92 8.28 16.61 16.47
C LYS A 92 9.34 15.71 17.11
N GLY A 93 10.53 15.59 16.51
CA GLY A 93 11.57 14.63 16.88
C GLY A 93 11.30 13.19 16.44
N GLN A 94 10.08 12.88 15.99
CA GLN A 94 9.70 11.58 15.43
C GLN A 94 8.55 11.77 14.42
N VAL A 95 8.39 10.80 13.52
CA VAL A 95 7.27 10.74 12.59
C VAL A 95 6.77 9.31 12.47
N THR A 96 5.45 9.14 12.43
CA THR A 96 4.78 7.86 12.16
C THR A 96 4.23 7.83 10.74
N ASN A 97 3.76 6.67 10.29
CA ASN A 97 3.05 6.58 9.02
C ASN A 97 1.81 7.49 9.00
N ASP A 98 0.96 7.40 10.04
CA ASP A 98 -0.26 8.19 10.16
C ASP A 98 0.00 9.69 10.08
N ASP A 99 1.10 10.15 10.68
CA ASP A 99 1.52 11.56 10.62
C ASP A 99 1.83 11.98 9.17
N ALA A 100 2.57 11.16 8.43
CA ALA A 100 2.86 11.41 7.01
C ALA A 100 1.60 11.34 6.14
N GLN A 101 0.68 10.42 6.45
CA GLN A 101 -0.60 10.26 5.77
C GLN A 101 -1.46 11.53 5.94
N LYS A 102 -1.60 12.01 7.17
CA LYS A 102 -2.37 13.22 7.51
C LYS A 102 -1.74 14.48 6.93
N LEU A 103 -0.41 14.60 6.98
CA LEU A 103 0.33 15.75 6.45
C LEU A 103 0.20 15.90 4.94
N LEU A 104 0.33 14.80 4.20
CA LEU A 104 0.36 14.82 2.74
C LEU A 104 -0.99 14.49 2.09
N ARG A 105 -1.97 14.03 2.87
CA ARG A 105 -3.30 13.55 2.42
C ARG A 105 -3.17 12.48 1.34
N VAL A 106 -2.35 11.46 1.63
CA VAL A 106 -2.07 10.32 0.72
C VAL A 106 -2.57 9.01 1.34
N SER A 107 -2.49 7.90 0.60
CA SER A 107 -2.73 6.56 1.17
C SER A 107 -1.57 6.09 2.05
N ASP A 108 -1.85 5.16 2.95
CA ASP A 108 -0.85 4.52 3.83
C ASP A 108 0.35 3.98 3.02
N ALA A 109 0.11 3.20 1.97
CA ALA A 109 1.17 2.67 1.11
C ALA A 109 2.06 3.78 0.52
N THR A 110 1.48 4.92 0.18
CA THR A 110 2.23 6.07 -0.35
C THR A 110 3.06 6.75 0.75
N ALA A 111 2.51 6.89 1.96
CA ALA A 111 3.23 7.42 3.12
C ALA A 111 4.43 6.54 3.47
N THR A 112 4.23 5.22 3.55
CA THR A 112 5.29 4.22 3.76
C THR A 112 6.39 4.35 2.70
N ARG A 113 6.02 4.52 1.43
CA ARG A 113 6.99 4.68 0.34
C ARG A 113 7.86 5.92 0.54
N TYR A 114 7.28 7.07 0.89
CA TYR A 114 8.05 8.30 1.12
C TYR A 114 8.97 8.21 2.34
N LEU A 115 8.49 7.62 3.44
CA LEU A 115 9.30 7.40 4.63
C LEU A 115 10.48 6.46 4.32
N SER A 116 10.23 5.38 3.56
CA SER A 116 11.28 4.45 3.13
C SER A 116 12.33 5.13 2.25
N GLU A 117 11.93 6.06 1.38
CA GLU A 117 12.89 6.85 0.59
C GLU A 117 13.77 7.75 1.47
N LEU A 118 13.20 8.39 2.50
CA LEU A 118 13.98 9.19 3.44
C LEU A 118 14.98 8.35 4.25
N VAL A 119 14.58 7.12 4.62
CA VAL A 119 15.47 6.16 5.28
C VAL A 119 16.59 5.72 4.34
N LYS A 120 16.25 5.39 3.09
CA LYS A 120 17.25 5.02 2.06
C LYS A 120 18.25 6.14 1.80
N ASN A 121 17.80 7.39 1.86
CA ASN A 121 18.65 8.58 1.72
C ASN A 121 19.42 8.93 3.00
N GLY A 122 19.30 8.16 4.09
CA GLY A 122 20.01 8.38 5.34
C GLY A 122 19.49 9.55 6.18
N ARG A 123 18.36 10.17 5.80
CA ARG A 123 17.79 11.34 6.51
C ARG A 123 16.92 10.95 7.70
N LEU A 124 16.33 9.75 7.67
CA LEU A 124 15.56 9.19 8.77
C LEU A 124 16.14 7.83 9.18
N ARG A 125 16.03 7.50 10.47
CA ARG A 125 16.29 6.15 11.01
C ARG A 125 14.98 5.53 11.44
N VAL A 126 14.85 4.24 11.21
CA VAL A 126 13.69 3.45 11.64
C VAL A 126 13.94 2.94 13.05
N GLU A 127 12.97 3.14 13.93
CA GLU A 127 12.95 2.59 15.28
C GLU A 127 11.67 1.75 15.46
N GLY A 128 11.81 0.61 16.14
CA GLY A 128 10.71 -0.31 16.42
C GLY A 128 10.54 -1.46 15.41
N ARG A 129 9.70 -2.42 15.80
CA ARG A 129 9.37 -3.64 15.03
C ARG A 129 8.11 -3.42 14.19
N THR A 130 7.59 -4.49 13.60
CA THR A 130 6.44 -4.50 12.68
C THR A 130 5.21 -3.76 13.23
N SER A 131 4.92 -3.87 14.53
CA SER A 131 3.86 -3.12 15.19
C SER A 131 4.47 -1.96 15.97
N GLY A 132 4.22 -0.72 15.54
CA GLY A 132 4.76 0.48 16.19
C GLY A 132 6.05 1.04 15.60
N ARG A 133 6.29 0.83 14.29
CA ARG A 133 7.43 1.42 13.59
C ARG A 133 7.35 2.95 13.57
N ARG A 134 8.42 3.61 14.04
CA ARG A 134 8.57 5.07 14.07
C ARG A 134 9.82 5.48 13.31
N TYR A 135 9.87 6.72 12.86
CA TYR A 135 11.00 7.25 12.10
C TYR A 135 11.55 8.49 12.80
N LEU A 136 12.85 8.50 13.07
CA LEU A 136 13.54 9.60 13.74
C LEU A 136 14.44 10.34 12.75
N PRO A 137 14.50 11.68 12.80
CA PRO A 137 15.41 12.44 11.97
C PRO A 137 16.87 12.18 12.37
N VAL A 138 17.70 11.92 11.36
CA VAL A 138 19.15 11.87 11.50
C VAL A 138 19.67 13.27 11.18
N GLN A 139 20.47 13.81 12.10
CA GLN A 139 21.14 15.11 11.93
C GLN A 139 22.24 14.99 10.86
#